data_AF-A0A9W6WWY1-F1
#
_entry.id   AF-A0A9W6WWY1-F1
#
_cell.length_a   1.000
_cell.length_b   1.000
_cell.length_c   1.000
_cell.angle_alpha   90.00
_cell.angle_beta   90.00
_cell.angle_gamma   90.00
#
_symmetry.space_group_name_H-M   'P 1'
#
loop_
_entity.id
_entity.type
_entity.pdbx_description
1 polymer ?
#
loop_
_entity_poly.entity_id
_entity_poly.type
_entity_poly.pdbx_seq_one_letter_code
_entity_poly.pdbx_strand_id
1 'polypeptide(L)'
;MTLRAAAELYNTTGVSEACTYRVGFGGLVSTDTSSLYAMLPACRDYVTPYKLAIAPDNDITRKYFFETVKQRYPRVTVSDSMKAVLSSLEDSVIFFDTEKVMEKYVKKIGYGKSFDTPIVYGALVFDEYPEGVFGVVFDARWTPFFPPEPCSL
;
A
#
# COMPACT_ATOMS: atom_id res chain seq x y z
N MET A 1 -14.98 8.81 -16.41
CA MET A 1 -13.67 8.90 -15.71
C MET A 1 -13.77 8.03 -14.48
N THR A 2 -13.49 6.73 -14.62
CA THR A 2 -13.60 5.76 -13.53
C THR A 2 -12.31 5.86 -12.71
N LEU A 3 -12.40 6.45 -11.52
CA LEU A 3 -11.29 6.43 -10.56
C LEU A 3 -10.92 4.96 -10.28
N ARG A 4 -9.64 4.62 -10.45
CA ARG A 4 -9.05 3.28 -10.28
C ARG A 4 -9.18 2.67 -8.88
N ALA A 5 -9.89 3.34 -7.98
CA ALA A 5 -10.43 2.85 -6.72
C ALA A 5 -11.09 1.46 -6.79
N ALA A 6 -11.68 1.10 -7.94
CA ALA A 6 -12.34 -0.19 -8.15
C ALA A 6 -11.37 -1.39 -8.26
N ALA A 7 -10.06 -1.15 -8.40
CA ALA A 7 -9.09 -2.24 -8.55
C ALA A 7 -8.79 -2.98 -7.23
N GLU A 8 -9.08 -2.37 -6.08
CA GLU A 8 -8.92 -3.01 -4.76
C GLU A 8 -10.11 -3.91 -4.39
N LEU A 9 -11.22 -3.84 -5.13
CA LEU A 9 -12.41 -4.63 -4.84
C LEU A 9 -12.24 -6.05 -5.41
N TYR A 10 -12.34 -7.05 -4.56
CA TYR A 10 -12.39 -8.46 -4.93
C TYR A 10 -13.77 -9.03 -4.57
N ASN A 11 -14.35 -9.87 -5.43
CA ASN A 11 -15.69 -10.44 -5.21
C ASN A 11 -16.81 -9.36 -5.11
N THR A 12 -17.05 -8.65 -6.22
CA THR A 12 -18.03 -7.56 -6.34
C THR A 12 -19.49 -7.97 -6.13
N THR A 13 -19.78 -9.26 -6.10
CA THR A 13 -21.12 -9.83 -5.91
C THR A 13 -21.70 -9.67 -4.50
N GLY A 14 -20.93 -9.14 -3.53
CA GLY A 14 -21.39 -8.86 -2.15
C GLY A 14 -20.86 -7.55 -1.54
N VAL A 15 -20.13 -6.73 -2.30
CA VAL A 15 -19.58 -5.46 -1.82
C VAL A 15 -20.73 -4.46 -1.64
N SER A 16 -20.92 -3.96 -0.42
CA SER A 16 -21.85 -2.84 -0.21
C SER A 16 -21.36 -1.57 -0.92
N GLU A 17 -22.26 -0.76 -1.48
CA GLU A 17 -21.90 0.55 -2.05
C GLU A 17 -21.11 1.42 -1.06
N ALA A 18 -21.39 1.26 0.24
CA ALA A 18 -20.65 1.91 1.31
C ALA A 18 -19.16 1.51 1.33
N CYS A 19 -18.82 0.24 1.09
CA CYS A 19 -17.43 -0.21 1.01
C CYS A 19 -16.73 0.36 -0.22
N THR A 20 -17.37 0.29 -1.39
CA THR A 20 -16.87 0.89 -2.64
C THR A 20 -16.61 2.39 -2.47
N TYR A 21 -17.55 3.10 -1.83
CA TYR A 21 -17.42 4.52 -1.62
C TYR A 21 -16.32 4.87 -0.60
N ARG A 22 -16.23 4.14 0.52
CA ARG A 22 -15.26 4.44 1.59
C ARG A 22 -13.83 4.08 1.23
N VAL A 23 -13.62 3.00 0.49
CA VAL A 23 -12.28 2.64 -0.01
C VAL A 23 -11.94 3.55 -1.19
N GLY A 24 -12.85 3.65 -2.15
CA GLY A 24 -12.57 4.30 -3.42
C GLY A 24 -12.56 5.82 -3.42
N PHE A 25 -13.45 6.42 -2.63
CA PHE A 25 -13.53 7.88 -2.46
C PHE A 25 -13.09 8.30 -1.06
N GLY A 26 -13.31 7.47 -0.04
CA GLY A 26 -12.93 7.82 1.33
C GLY A 26 -11.45 7.66 1.63
N GLY A 27 -10.69 6.86 0.87
CA GLY A 27 -9.26 6.59 1.10
C GLY A 27 -9.00 5.80 2.40
N LEU A 28 -9.93 4.92 2.80
CA LEU A 28 -9.76 4.03 3.96
C LEU A 28 -9.06 2.74 3.52
N VAL A 29 -7.75 2.84 3.33
CA VAL A 29 -6.91 1.73 2.81
C VAL A 29 -5.93 1.19 3.85
N SER A 30 -5.93 1.74 5.08
CA SER A 30 -5.00 1.30 6.11
C SER A 30 -5.34 -0.10 6.60
N THR A 31 -4.30 -0.94 6.66
CA THR A 31 -4.37 -2.31 7.17
C THR A 31 -4.14 -2.36 8.68
N ASP A 32 -3.64 -1.27 9.27
CA ASP A 32 -3.53 -1.13 10.71
C ASP A 32 -4.90 -0.80 11.30
N THR A 33 -5.43 -1.72 12.12
CA THR A 33 -6.75 -1.58 12.75
C THR A 33 -6.82 -0.47 13.78
N SER A 34 -5.68 0.03 14.25
CA SER A 34 -5.60 1.15 15.20
C SER A 34 -5.65 2.53 14.52
N SER A 35 -5.43 2.59 13.20
CA SER A 35 -5.51 3.84 12.44
C SER A 35 -6.96 4.36 12.36
N LEU A 36 -7.13 5.67 12.44
CA LEU A 36 -8.41 6.33 12.16
C LEU A 36 -8.88 6.14 10.71
N TYR A 37 -7.96 5.72 9.84
CA TYR A 37 -8.20 5.44 8.42
C TYR A 37 -8.12 3.95 8.11
N ALA A 38 -8.22 3.11 9.15
CA ALA A 38 -8.34 1.66 9.04
C ALA A 38 -9.52 1.28 8.16
N MET A 39 -9.34 0.22 7.39
CA MET A 39 -10.43 -0.37 6.64
C MET A 39 -11.50 -0.92 7.60
N LEU A 40 -12.76 -0.60 7.30
CA LEU A 40 -13.91 -1.05 8.07
C LEU A 40 -13.97 -2.58 8.07
N PRO A 41 -14.22 -3.24 9.21
CA PRO A 41 -14.29 -4.70 9.30
C PRO A 41 -15.22 -5.34 8.27
N ALA A 42 -16.39 -4.73 8.04
CA ALA A 42 -17.39 -5.20 7.08
C ALA A 42 -16.93 -5.18 5.61
N CYS A 43 -15.84 -4.48 5.29
CA CYS A 43 -15.30 -4.38 3.93
C CYS A 43 -14.08 -5.27 3.70
N ARG A 44 -13.44 -5.80 4.75
CA ARG A 44 -12.15 -6.51 4.64
C ARG A 44 -12.23 -7.80 3.82
N ASP A 45 -13.37 -8.48 3.85
CA ASP A 45 -13.59 -9.71 3.09
C ASP A 45 -13.77 -9.49 1.59
N TYR A 46 -13.97 -8.23 1.18
CA TYR A 46 -14.29 -7.88 -0.20
C TYR A 46 -13.27 -6.91 -0.82
N VAL A 47 -12.22 -6.55 -0.08
CA VAL A 47 -11.25 -5.55 -0.51
C VAL A 47 -9.84 -6.06 -0.25
N THR A 48 -9.04 -6.08 -1.30
CA THR A 48 -7.61 -6.34 -1.24
C THR A 48 -6.87 -5.03 -1.49
N PRO A 49 -6.34 -4.37 -0.45
CA PRO A 49 -5.69 -3.08 -0.62
C PRO A 49 -4.35 -3.21 -1.35
N TYR A 50 -3.97 -2.18 -2.10
CA TYR A 50 -2.65 -2.03 -2.68
C TYR A 50 -1.72 -1.35 -1.67
N LYS A 51 -0.48 -1.84 -1.61
CA LYS A 51 0.56 -1.33 -0.74
C LYS A 51 1.85 -1.12 -1.52
N LEU A 52 2.63 -0.14 -1.08
CA LEU A 52 4.02 0.02 -1.46
C LEU A 52 4.89 -0.69 -0.42
N ALA A 53 5.74 -1.59 -0.87
CA ALA A 53 6.69 -2.28 0.00
C ALA A 53 7.95 -1.45 0.17
N ILE A 54 8.48 -1.40 1.39
CA ILE A 54 9.79 -0.80 1.70
C ILE A 54 10.63 -1.84 2.45
N ALA A 55 11.85 -2.08 1.97
CA ALA A 55 12.79 -2.99 2.61
C ALA A 55 14.24 -2.46 2.51
N PRO A 56 15.09 -2.66 3.53
CA PRO A 56 14.80 -3.25 4.84
C PRO A 56 14.08 -2.27 5.79
N ASP A 57 13.35 -2.77 6.81
CA ASP A 57 12.81 -1.94 7.90
C ASP A 57 13.92 -1.63 8.90
N ASN A 58 14.54 -0.46 8.76
CA ASN A 58 15.57 0.02 9.65
C ASN A 58 15.38 1.52 9.94
N ASP A 59 16.21 2.06 10.83
CA ASP A 59 16.11 3.47 11.20
C ASP A 59 16.26 4.42 10.02
N ILE A 60 17.00 4.04 8.97
CA ILE A 60 17.20 4.88 7.78
C ILE A 60 15.94 4.91 6.93
N THR A 61 15.39 3.76 6.58
CA THR A 61 14.18 3.68 5.75
C THR A 61 12.96 4.24 6.48
N ARG A 62 12.87 4.01 7.80
CA ARG A 62 11.75 4.46 8.63
C ARG A 62 11.86 5.93 9.04
N LYS A 63 12.97 6.36 9.66
CA LYS A 63 13.08 7.71 10.24
C LYS A 63 13.55 8.77 9.25
N TYR A 64 14.25 8.39 8.18
CA TYR A 64 14.80 9.37 7.23
C TYR A 64 14.04 9.38 5.92
N PHE A 65 14.00 8.24 5.23
CA PHE A 65 13.32 8.16 3.94
C PHE A 65 11.81 8.35 4.12
N PHE A 66 11.16 7.49 4.90
CA PHE A 66 9.71 7.49 5.01
C PHE A 66 9.15 8.75 5.68
N GLU A 67 9.77 9.25 6.75
CA GLU A 67 9.36 10.52 7.38
C GLU A 67 9.43 11.71 6.41
N THR A 68 10.42 11.73 5.51
CA THR A 68 10.56 12.80 4.52
C THR A 68 9.53 12.66 3.40
N VAL A 69 9.36 11.45 2.87
CA VAL A 69 8.44 11.19 1.75
C VAL A 69 6.98 11.33 2.20
N LYS A 70 6.62 10.88 3.42
CA LYS A 70 5.23 10.98 3.91
C LYS A 70 4.76 12.43 4.04
N GLN A 71 5.65 13.37 4.37
CA GLN A 71 5.32 14.80 4.42
C GLN A 71 4.97 15.36 3.03
N ARG A 72 5.53 14.77 1.97
CA ARG A 72 5.26 15.20 0.59
C ARG A 72 3.95 14.63 0.03
N TYR A 73 3.49 13.50 0.56
CA TYR A 73 2.27 12.80 0.15
C TYR A 73 1.27 12.66 1.31
N PRO A 74 0.78 13.79 1.86
CA PRO A 74 -0.25 13.76 2.89
C PRO A 74 -1.59 13.34 2.30
N ARG A 75 -2.57 13.09 3.17
CA ARG A 75 -3.96 12.90 2.78
C ARG A 75 -4.49 14.18 2.13
N VAL A 76 -5.07 14.09 0.93
CA VAL A 76 -5.57 15.26 0.18
C VAL A 76 -7.01 15.05 -0.25
N THR A 77 -7.88 16.01 0.08
CA THR A 77 -9.23 16.06 -0.46
C THR A 77 -9.17 16.56 -1.90
N VAL A 78 -9.58 15.71 -2.85
CA VAL A 78 -9.63 16.02 -4.28
C VAL A 78 -10.94 16.71 -4.64
N SER A 79 -12.03 16.37 -3.94
CA SER A 79 -13.34 16.95 -4.17
C SER A 79 -14.20 16.88 -2.92
N ASP A 80 -14.62 18.04 -2.42
CA ASP A 80 -15.55 18.13 -1.29
C ASP A 80 -16.96 17.68 -1.67
N SER A 81 -17.39 17.94 -2.92
CA SER A 81 -18.72 17.57 -3.41
C SER A 81 -18.88 16.06 -3.55
N MET A 82 -17.83 15.35 -3.94
CA MET A 82 -17.82 13.88 -4.05
C MET A 82 -17.26 13.19 -2.80
N LYS A 83 -16.81 13.96 -1.80
CA LYS A 83 -16.01 13.52 -0.63
C LYS A 83 -14.87 12.58 -1.04
N ALA A 84 -14.22 12.92 -2.16
CA ALA A 84 -13.10 12.16 -2.71
C ALA A 84 -11.82 12.60 -2.01
N VAL A 85 -11.17 11.66 -1.34
CA VAL A 85 -9.98 11.85 -0.52
C VAL A 85 -8.94 10.83 -0.97
N LEU A 86 -7.78 11.33 -1.39
CA LEU A 86 -6.60 10.49 -1.61
C LEU A 86 -6.02 10.11 -0.25
N SER A 87 -5.76 8.81 -0.08
CA SER A 87 -5.11 8.28 1.11
C SER A 87 -3.72 8.88 1.29
N SER A 88 -3.27 8.94 2.54
CA SER A 88 -1.88 9.29 2.83
C SER A 88 -0.96 8.15 2.38
N LEU A 89 0.31 8.47 2.11
CA LEU A 89 1.31 7.43 1.88
C LEU A 89 1.46 6.51 3.11
N GLU A 90 1.28 7.05 4.31
CA GLU A 90 1.42 6.32 5.56
C GLU A 90 0.43 5.15 5.69
N ASP A 91 -0.80 5.35 5.21
CA ASP A 91 -1.83 4.31 5.19
C ASP A 91 -1.61 3.28 4.06
N SER A 92 -0.71 3.55 3.11
CA SER A 92 -0.52 2.78 1.87
C SER A 92 0.85 2.07 1.78
N VAL A 93 1.62 2.03 2.87
CA VAL A 93 2.95 1.39 2.91
C VAL A 93 2.95 0.15 3.81
N ILE A 94 3.77 -0.83 3.45
CA ILE A 94 4.14 -1.97 4.29
C ILE A 94 5.66 -2.08 4.35
N PHE A 95 6.19 -2.29 5.55
CA PHE A 95 7.62 -2.46 5.77
C PHE A 95 7.96 -3.94 5.89
N PHE A 96 9.11 -4.31 5.34
CA PHE A 96 9.67 -5.66 5.45
C PHE A 96 11.07 -5.60 6.03
N ASP A 97 11.37 -6.45 7.00
CA ASP A 97 12.68 -6.51 7.67
C ASP A 97 13.84 -6.66 6.68
N THR A 98 13.65 -7.46 5.62
CA THR A 98 14.65 -7.68 4.56
C THR A 98 13.97 -7.91 3.21
N GLU A 99 14.72 -7.70 2.13
CA GLU A 99 14.27 -8.04 0.77
C GLU A 99 13.84 -9.52 0.67
N LYS A 100 14.57 -10.45 1.28
CA LYS A 100 14.23 -11.88 1.27
C LYS A 100 12.88 -12.18 1.91
N VAL A 101 12.53 -11.46 2.98
CA VAL A 101 11.21 -11.59 3.63
C VAL A 101 10.12 -11.05 2.71
N MET A 102 10.35 -9.93 2.05
CA MET A 102 9.44 -9.38 1.04
C MET A 102 9.25 -10.34 -0.15
N GLU A 103 10.32 -10.92 -0.69
CA GLU A 103 10.22 -11.91 -1.76
C GLU A 103 9.41 -13.14 -1.35
N LYS A 104 9.65 -13.63 -0.13
CA LYS A 104 8.89 -14.77 0.41
C LYS A 104 7.41 -14.42 0.58
N TYR A 105 7.11 -13.18 0.94
CA TYR A 105 5.74 -12.67 1.06
C TYR A 105 5.02 -12.68 -0.29
N VAL A 106 5.62 -12.14 -1.36
CA VAL A 106 4.98 -12.12 -2.70
C VAL A 106 4.87 -13.52 -3.33
N LYS A 107 5.74 -14.45 -2.94
CA LYS A 107 5.71 -15.86 -3.37
C LYS A 107 4.72 -16.72 -2.56
N LYS A 108 4.06 -16.18 -1.54
CA LYS A 108 3.15 -16.93 -0.66
C LYS A 108 1.87 -17.34 -1.41
N ILE A 109 1.42 -18.58 -1.19
CA ILE A 109 0.10 -19.03 -1.65
C ILE A 109 -0.97 -18.18 -0.96
N GLY A 110 -1.80 -17.50 -1.76
CA GLY A 110 -2.83 -16.58 -1.27
C GLY A 110 -2.41 -15.10 -1.26
N TYR A 111 -1.21 -14.76 -1.72
CA TYR A 111 -0.81 -13.37 -1.95
C TYR A 111 -1.82 -12.65 -2.84
N GLY A 112 -2.20 -11.42 -2.43
CA GLY A 112 -3.08 -10.56 -3.20
C GLY A 112 -4.54 -11.03 -3.26
N LYS A 113 -4.98 -11.87 -2.34
CA LYS A 113 -6.36 -12.39 -2.30
C LYS A 113 -7.20 -11.91 -1.11
N SER A 114 -6.60 -11.17 -0.17
CA SER A 114 -7.27 -10.80 1.08
C SER A 114 -6.69 -9.52 1.70
N PHE A 115 -7.43 -8.95 2.63
CA PHE A 115 -7.00 -7.83 3.47
C PHE A 115 -5.70 -8.12 4.25
N ASP A 116 -5.50 -9.36 4.72
CA ASP A 116 -4.31 -9.76 5.48
C ASP A 116 -3.08 -10.01 4.58
N THR A 117 -3.31 -10.15 3.28
CA THR A 117 -2.27 -10.34 2.26
C THR A 117 -2.46 -9.34 1.12
N PRO A 118 -2.29 -8.02 1.40
CA PRO A 118 -2.44 -6.98 0.39
C PRO A 118 -1.49 -7.17 -0.80
N ILE A 119 -1.88 -6.62 -1.94
CA ILE A 119 -1.06 -6.62 -3.15
C ILE A 119 0.02 -5.56 -3.00
N VAL A 120 1.28 -5.96 -3.15
CA VAL A 120 2.40 -5.04 -3.30
C VAL A 120 2.43 -4.57 -4.76
N TYR A 121 2.09 -3.29 -4.98
CA TYR A 121 2.07 -2.69 -6.31
C TYR A 121 3.49 -2.34 -6.81
N GLY A 122 4.36 -1.98 -5.87
CA GLY A 122 5.76 -1.68 -6.14
C GLY A 122 6.56 -1.79 -4.85
N ALA A 123 7.85 -2.07 -5.01
CA ALA A 123 8.78 -2.19 -3.91
C ALA A 123 9.91 -1.18 -4.05
N LEU A 124 10.27 -0.56 -2.94
CA LEU A 124 11.48 0.22 -2.76
C LEU A 124 12.44 -0.61 -1.93
N VAL A 125 13.47 -1.15 -2.59
CA VAL A 125 14.51 -1.96 -1.97
C VAL A 125 15.79 -1.14 -1.96
N PHE A 126 16.38 -0.99 -0.76
CA PHE A 126 17.63 -0.29 -0.58
C PHE A 126 18.77 -1.31 -0.42
N ASP A 127 19.60 -1.42 -1.45
CA ASP A 127 20.79 -2.29 -1.44
C ASP A 127 21.91 -1.68 -0.60
N GLU A 128 22.07 -0.36 -0.68
CA GLU A 128 23.07 0.41 0.05
C GLU A 128 22.42 1.57 0.81
N TYR A 129 22.83 1.75 2.06
CA TYR A 129 22.41 2.87 2.89
C TYR A 129 23.53 3.25 3.85
N PRO A 130 23.73 4.55 4.11
CA PRO A 130 24.84 4.99 4.93
C PRO A 130 24.60 4.64 6.41
N GLU A 131 25.44 3.78 6.97
CA GLU A 131 25.49 3.55 8.40
C GLU A 131 26.20 4.73 9.09
N GLY A 132 25.42 5.75 9.49
CA GLY A 132 25.90 6.82 10.37
C GLY A 132 26.40 8.11 9.71
N VAL A 133 26.28 8.29 8.38
CA VAL A 133 26.59 9.56 7.70
C VAL A 133 25.37 10.07 6.92
N PHE A 134 24.82 11.21 7.35
CA PHE A 134 23.66 11.83 6.71
C PHE A 134 24.09 12.85 5.64
N GLY A 135 23.50 12.77 4.45
CA GLY A 135 23.77 13.70 3.33
C GLY A 135 23.98 13.05 1.96
N VAL A 136 23.80 11.73 1.83
CA VAL A 136 24.01 11.01 0.57
C VAL A 136 22.71 10.86 -0.20
N VAL A 137 22.77 11.05 -1.52
CA VAL A 137 21.66 10.77 -2.45
C VAL A 137 21.45 9.25 -2.48
N PHE A 138 20.23 8.81 -2.16
CA PHE A 138 19.86 7.39 -2.23
C PHE A 138 19.67 6.97 -3.69
N ASP A 139 20.35 5.90 -4.11
CA ASP A 139 19.98 5.18 -5.34
C ASP A 139 18.92 4.13 -4.96
N ALA A 140 17.65 4.52 -5.09
CA ALA A 140 16.53 3.61 -4.85
C ALA A 140 16.18 2.93 -6.18
N ARG A 141 16.43 1.62 -6.28
CA ARG A 141 16.02 0.85 -7.45
C ARG A 141 14.52 0.63 -7.43
N TRP A 142 13.80 1.33 -8.31
CA TRP A 142 12.38 1.07 -8.51
C TRP A 142 12.18 -0.23 -9.27
N THR A 143 11.54 -1.20 -8.62
CA THR A 143 11.22 -2.48 -9.25
C THR A 143 9.71 -2.56 -9.46
N PRO A 144 9.20 -2.35 -10.69
CA PRO A 144 7.78 -2.53 -10.98
C PRO A 144 7.41 -3.98 -10.71
N PHE A 145 6.49 -4.21 -9.78
CA PHE A 145 5.91 -5.54 -9.60
C PHE A 145 4.68 -5.65 -10.50
N PHE A 146 4.86 -6.20 -11.69
CA PHE A 146 3.73 -6.63 -12.50
C PHE A 146 3.17 -7.93 -11.87
N PRO A 147 1.91 -7.95 -11.39
CA PRO A 147 1.32 -9.19 -10.94
C PRO A 147 1.41 -10.21 -12.09
N PRO A 148 1.73 -11.49 -11.81
CA PRO A 148 1.72 -12.50 -12.84
C PRO A 148 0.34 -12.50 -13.50
N GLU A 149 0.30 -12.45 -14.84
CA GLU A 149 -0.95 -12.58 -15.58
C GLU A 149 -1.71 -13.80 -15.04
N PRO A 150 -3.04 -13.71 -14.86
CA PRO A 150 -3.81 -14.86 -14.40
C PRO A 150 -3.50 -16.01 -15.35
N CYS A 151 -2.93 -17.10 -14.82
CA CYS A 151 -2.65 -18.29 -15.60
C CYS A 151 -3.94 -18.68 -16.34
N SER A 152 -3.92 -18.55 -17.66
CA SER A 152 -4.96 -19.03 -18.53
C SER A 152 -5.03 -20.54 -18.38
N LEU A 153 -6.14 -21.01 -17.81
CA LEU A 153 -6.58 -22.40 -17.91
C LEU A 153 -7.01 -22.71 -19.35
#